data_AF-A0A7K0K334-F1
#
_entry.id   AF-A0A7K0K334-F1
#
_cell.length_a   1.000
_cell.length_b   1.000
_cell.length_c   1.000
_cell.angle_alpha   90.00
_cell.angle_beta   90.00
_cell.angle_gamma   90.00
#
_symmetry.space_group_name_H-M   'P 1'
#
loop_
_entity.id
_entity.type
_entity.pdbx_description
1 polymer ?
#
loop_
_entity_poly.entity_id
_entity_poly.type
_entity_poly.pdbx_seq_one_letter_code
_entity_poly.pdbx_strand_id
1 'polypeptide(L)' 'MYATATEVKQNFGKYLSLAQKESVLITKNGHVVAELSEPRRREGTATHALWGEL' A
#
# COMPACT_ATOMS: atom_id res chain seq x y z
N MET A 1 -8.90 5.53 -3.33
CA MET A 1 -8.56 5.74 -4.76
C MET A 1 -7.80 4.54 -5.37
N TYR A 2 -7.82 4.35 -6.70
CA TYR A 2 -6.90 3.43 -7.43
C TYR A 2 -5.86 4.21 -8.23
N ALA A 3 -4.64 3.69 -8.33
CA ALA A 3 -3.58 4.23 -9.17
C ALA A 3 -2.72 3.11 -9.75
N THR A 4 -2.09 3.32 -10.91
CA THR A 4 -1.13 2.36 -11.44
C THR A 4 0.23 2.50 -10.78
N ALA A 5 1.01 1.42 -10.73
CA ALA A 5 2.39 1.44 -10.22
C ALA A 5 3.26 2.46 -10.98
N THR A 6 3.03 2.65 -12.27
CA THR A 6 3.76 3.63 -13.10
C THR A 6 3.43 5.06 -12.68
N GLU A 7 2.16 5.39 -12.49
CA GLU A 7 1.75 6.73 -12.05
C GLU A 7 2.28 7.07 -10.66
N VAL A 8 2.24 6.10 -9.73
CA VAL A 8 2.76 6.27 -8.38
C VAL A 8 4.26 6.51 -8.40
N LYS A 9 5.02 5.78 -9.22
CA LYS A 9 6.47 5.98 -9.39
C LYS A 9 6.79 7.38 -9.94
N GLN A 10 6.02 7.86 -10.92
CA GLN A 10 6.25 9.17 -11.55
C GLN A 10 5.80 10.34 -10.67
N ASN A 11 4.79 10.14 -9.82
CA ASN A 11 4.13 11.21 -9.08
C ASN A 11 4.09 10.94 -7.56
N PHE A 12 5.15 10.34 -7.01
CA PHE A 12 5.13 9.80 -5.65
C PHE A 12 4.72 10.84 -4.58
N GLY A 13 5.22 12.07 -4.69
CA GLY A 13 4.87 13.16 -3.76
C GLY A 13 3.38 13.50 -3.73
N LYS A 14 2.69 13.48 -4.88
CA LYS A 14 1.23 13.68 -4.97
C LYS A 14 0.50 12.59 -4.18
N TYR A 15 0.94 11.35 -4.35
CA TYR A 15 0.30 10.20 -3.70
C TYR A 15 0.59 10.14 -2.20
N LEU A 16 1.75 10.60 -1.73
CA LEU A 16 2.01 10.79 -0.29
C LEU A 16 1.03 11.80 0.34
N SER A 17 0.77 12.92 -0.33
CA SER A 17 -0.19 13.91 0.15
C SER A 17 -1.64 13.40 0.13
N LEU A 18 -1.98 12.54 -0.84
CA LEU A 18 -3.29 11.89 -0.89
C LEU A 18 -3.42 10.81 0.20
N ALA A 19 -2.37 10.05 0.47
CA ALA A 19 -2.34 8.97 1.46
C ALA A 19 -2.67 9.45 2.89
N GLN A 20 -2.37 10.72 3.20
CA GLN A 20 -2.73 11.36 4.46
C GLN A 20 -4.24 11.64 4.60
N LYS A 21 -4.99 11.65 3.49
CA LYS A 21 -6.42 11.96 3.46
C LYS A 21 -7.26 10.71 3.18
N GLU A 22 -6.80 9.86 2.27
CA GLU A 22 -7.48 8.63 1.88
C GLU A 22 -6.47 7.55 1.49
N SER A 23 -6.90 6.29 1.52
CA SER A 23 -6.05 5.16 1.10
C SER A 23 -6.05 4.99 -0.42
N VAL A 24 -4.87 4.71 -0.98
CA VAL A 24 -4.62 4.54 -2.42
C VAL A 24 -4.25 3.08 -2.70
N LEU A 25 -5.08 2.38 -3.46
CA LEU A 25 -4.84 1.02 -3.94
C LEU A 25 -3.99 1.06 -5.21
N ILE A 26 -2.81 0.45 -5.17
CA ILE A 26 -1.85 0.45 -6.28
C ILE A 26 -2.05 -0.81 -7.11
N THR A 27 -2.22 -0.63 -8.42
CA THR A 27 -2.42 -1.72 -9.38
C THR A 27 -1.22 -1.91 -10.29
N LYS A 28 -1.00 -3.16 -10.71
CA LYS A 28 -0.04 -3.54 -11.75
C LYS A 28 -0.68 -4.61 -12.63
N ASN A 29 -0.68 -4.39 -13.94
CA ASN A 29 -1.34 -5.29 -14.92
C ASN A 29 -2.81 -5.58 -14.57
N GLY A 30 -3.55 -4.58 -14.07
CA GLY A 30 -4.96 -4.74 -13.69
C GLY A 30 -5.22 -5.35 -12.31
N HIS A 31 -4.20 -5.81 -11.60
CA HIS A 31 -4.33 -6.42 -10.26
C HIS A 31 -3.84 -5.47 -9.16
N VAL A 32 -4.55 -5.42 -8.04
CA VAL A 32 -4.09 -4.68 -6.84
C VAL A 32 -2.90 -5.41 -6.23
N VAL A 33 -1.80 -4.70 -6.01
CA VAL A 33 -0.54 -5.26 -5.49
C VAL A 33 -0.08 -4.60 -4.19
N ALA A 34 -0.59 -3.41 -3.86
CA ALA A 34 -0.24 -2.68 -2.64
C ALA A 34 -1.32 -1.66 -2.26
N GLU A 35 -1.23 -1.18 -1.02
CA GLU A 35 -2.01 -0.05 -0.51
C GLU A 35 -1.04 0.99 0.09
N LEU A 36 -1.21 2.25 -0.30
CA LEU A 36 -0.55 3.39 0.30
C LEU A 36 -1.59 4.16 1.11
N SER A 37 -1.43 4.17 2.43
CA SER A 37 -2.29 4.88 3.37
C SER A 37 -1.46 5.56 4.42
N GLU A 38 -2.08 6.47 5.18
CA GLU A 38 -1.52 6.93 6.44
C GLU A 38 -1.08 5.72 7.29
N PRO A 39 0.11 5.75 7.92
CA PRO A 39 0.54 4.72 8.84
C PRO A 39 -0.39 4.72 10.05
N ARG A 40 -1.48 3.95 9.98
CA ARG A 40 -2.28 3.62 11.16
C ARG A 40 -1.34 2.91 12.11
N ARG A 41 -1.27 3.38 13.36
CA ARG A 41 -0.58 2.67 14.44
C ARG A 41 -1.19 1.27 14.51
N ARG A 42 -0.56 0.28 13.85
CA ARG A 42 -0.89 -1.13 14.06
C ARG A 42 -0.42 -1.45 15.46
N GLU A 43 -1.30 -1.29 16.44
CA GLU A 43 -1.17 -2.12 17.64
C GLU A 43 -1.37 -3.56 17.21
N GLY A 44 -0.30 -4.35 17.36
CA GLY A 44 -0.27 -5.80 17.43
C GLY A 44 -1.18 -6.59 16.50
N THR A 45 -0.60 -7.27 15.52
CA THR A 45 -0.89 -8.69 15.32
C THR A 45 0.31 -9.32 14.65
N ALA A 46 1.02 -10.11 15.44
CA ALA A 46 2.13 -10.92 15.00
C ALA A 46 1.63 -11.91 13.94
N THR A 47 2.09 -11.78 12.70
CA THR A 47 2.05 -12.89 11.75
C THR A 47 3.26 -13.79 12.01
N HIS A 48 3.19 -14.54 13.11
CA HIS A 48 3.97 -15.77 13.32
C HIS A 48 3.54 -16.91 12.36
N ALA A 49 2.65 -16.66 11.40
CA ALA A 49 2.07 -17.70 10.54
C ALA A 49 2.77 -17.91 9.18
N LEU A 50 3.91 -17.25 8.91
CA LEU A 50 4.66 -17.41 7.65
C LEU A 50 6.12 -17.82 7.85
N TRP A 51 6.46 -18.47 8.96
CA TRP A 51 7.67 -19.29 9.05
C TRP A 51 7.23 -20.75 8.98
N GLY A 52 6.97 -21.20 7.76
CA GLY A 52 6.98 -22.63 7.50
C GLY A 52 8.42 -23.07 7.36
N GLU A 53 8.97 -23.72 8.38
CA GLU A 53 9.94 -24.81 8.20
C GLU A 53 9.62 -25.89 9.24
N LEU A 54 9.46 -27.10 8.72
CA LEU A 54 9.37 -28.38 9.42
C LEU A 54 10.70 -28.73 10.09
#